data_AF-A0A1Y0LFM9-F1
#
_entry.id   AF-A0A1Y0LFM9-F1
#
_cell.length_a   1.000
_cell.length_b   1.000
_cell.length_c   1.000
_cell.angle_alpha   90.00
_cell.angle_beta   90.00
_cell.angle_gamma   90.00
#
_symmetry.space_group_name_H-M   'P 1'
#
loop_
_entity.id
_entity.type
_entity.pdbx_description
1 polymer ?
#
loop_
_entity_poly.entity_id
_entity_poly.type
_entity_poly.pdbx_seq_one_letter_code
_entity_poly.pdbx_strand_id
1 'polypeptide(L)'
;MSGYFFSVSADSIAFYQPPTQLMLELHGGYQQAAAGLFNGGQVDAWGVETLIYRVEEILESQGGKLPAPGEAASSDALLFQVSDLWLDGSNEITPEALESAFNQLTDRLSYSPLSLTAQETIAFCYLVFLREMTHHLRISHIRYQP
;
A
#
# COMPACT_ATOMS: atom_id res chain seq x y z
N MET A 1 -16.78 0.42 17.65
CA MET A 1 -15.54 0.18 16.88
C MET A 1 -15.41 1.34 15.93
N SER A 2 -14.34 2.14 16.06
CA SER A 2 -14.07 3.30 15.21
C SER A 2 -13.07 2.86 14.13
N GLY A 3 -13.59 2.49 12.97
CA GLY A 3 -12.77 2.26 11.77
C GLY A 3 -12.97 3.39 10.77
N TYR A 4 -12.05 3.51 9.82
CA TYR A 4 -12.15 4.42 8.68
C TYR A 4 -12.05 3.64 7.37
N PHE A 5 -12.54 4.25 6.29
CA PHE A 5 -12.29 3.76 4.95
C PHE A 5 -11.11 4.50 4.34
N PHE A 6 -10.35 3.84 3.49
CA PHE A 6 -9.38 4.50 2.64
C PHE A 6 -9.51 4.03 1.19
N SER A 7 -9.00 4.86 0.29
CA SER A 7 -8.75 4.50 -1.10
C SER A 7 -7.40 5.07 -1.53
N VAL A 8 -6.56 4.26 -2.17
CA VAL A 8 -5.30 4.69 -2.78
C VAL A 8 -5.45 4.64 -4.29
N SER A 9 -5.48 5.81 -4.91
CA SER A 9 -5.52 5.97 -6.35
C SER A 9 -4.10 6.06 -6.93
N ALA A 10 -4.00 6.30 -8.24
CA ALA A 10 -2.71 6.47 -8.90
C ALA A 10 -1.95 7.71 -8.38
N ASP A 11 -2.67 8.72 -7.92
CA ASP A 11 -2.17 10.07 -7.62
C ASP A 11 -2.57 10.61 -6.23
N SER A 12 -3.44 9.94 -5.48
CA SER A 12 -3.82 10.36 -4.14
C SER A 12 -4.12 9.20 -3.18
N ILE A 13 -4.14 9.50 -1.88
CA ILE A 13 -4.72 8.66 -0.84
C ILE A 13 -5.86 9.43 -0.20
N ALA A 14 -7.07 8.87 -0.19
CA ALA A 14 -8.23 9.47 0.46
C ALA A 14 -8.65 8.64 1.67
N PHE A 15 -8.97 9.31 2.77
CA PHE A 15 -9.49 8.70 4.00
C PHE A 15 -10.91 9.22 4.28
N TYR A 16 -11.80 8.31 4.69
CA TYR A 16 -13.21 8.60 4.90
C TYR A 16 -13.67 8.09 6.25
N GLN A 17 -14.52 8.89 6.91
CA GLN A 17 -15.29 8.43 8.03
C GLN A 17 -16.57 7.76 7.51
N PRO A 18 -16.99 6.60 8.05
CA PRO A 18 -18.28 6.03 7.73
C PRO A 18 -19.41 7.04 7.99
N PRO A 19 -20.39 7.21 7.07
CA PRO A 19 -20.65 6.36 5.91
C PRO A 19 -19.83 6.68 4.64
N THR A 20 -19.43 7.93 4.36
CA THR A 20 -18.60 8.32 3.19
C THR A 20 -18.01 9.73 3.30
N GLN A 21 -17.86 10.27 4.51
CA GLN A 21 -17.38 11.66 4.68
C GLN A 21 -15.85 11.72 4.52
N LEU A 22 -15.36 12.44 3.50
CA LEU A 22 -13.92 12.68 3.32
C LEU A 22 -13.35 13.38 4.56
N MET A 23 -12.34 12.76 5.16
CA MET A 23 -11.59 13.29 6.31
C MET A 23 -10.32 13.99 5.88
N LEU A 24 -9.58 13.36 4.97
CA LEU A 24 -8.25 13.77 4.54
C LEU A 24 -7.98 13.20 3.16
N GLU A 25 -7.33 13.99 2.32
CA GLU A 25 -6.74 13.53 1.06
C GLU A 25 -5.27 13.93 1.01
N LEU A 26 -4.41 12.98 0.68
CA LEU A 26 -2.98 13.16 0.45
C LEU A 26 -2.72 13.18 -1.04
N HIS A 27 -1.88 14.10 -1.50
CA HIS A 27 -1.33 14.05 -2.85
C HIS A 27 -0.15 13.07 -2.87
N GLY A 28 -0.17 12.11 -3.80
CA GLY A 28 0.81 11.03 -3.90
C GLY A 28 0.16 9.66 -3.79
N GLY A 29 -0.14 9.04 -4.93
CA GLY A 29 -0.66 7.68 -5.01
C GLY A 29 0.39 6.68 -5.52
N TYR A 30 -0.03 5.42 -5.73
CA TYR A 30 0.89 4.32 -6.06
C TYR A 30 1.69 4.56 -7.35
N GLN A 31 1.09 5.20 -8.36
CA GLN A 31 1.77 5.47 -9.63
C GLN A 31 2.72 6.66 -9.52
N GLN A 32 2.33 7.70 -8.79
CA GLN A 32 3.18 8.87 -8.56
C GLN A 32 4.42 8.50 -7.76
N ALA A 33 4.28 7.70 -6.69
CA ALA A 33 5.43 7.26 -5.89
C ALA A 33 6.39 6.37 -6.72
N ALA A 34 5.84 5.48 -7.55
CA ALA A 34 6.62 4.57 -8.39
C ALA A 34 7.21 5.21 -9.66
N ALA A 35 6.95 6.49 -9.90
CA ALA A 35 7.34 7.16 -11.15
C ALA A 35 8.84 7.03 -11.42
N GLY A 36 9.17 6.38 -12.54
CA GLY A 36 10.54 6.18 -13.02
C GLY A 36 11.32 5.03 -12.37
N LEU A 37 10.74 4.27 -11.44
CA LEU A 37 11.46 3.23 -10.69
C LEU A 37 11.49 1.86 -11.40
N PHE A 38 10.37 1.41 -11.97
CA PHE A 38 10.21 0.04 -12.45
C PHE A 38 9.95 -0.05 -13.96
N ASN A 39 10.70 0.74 -14.73
CA ASN A 39 10.57 0.77 -16.19
C ASN A 39 10.80 -0.62 -16.78
N GLY A 40 9.85 -1.10 -17.59
CA GLY A 40 9.93 -2.45 -18.18
C GLY A 40 9.68 -3.60 -17.21
N GLY A 41 9.09 -3.33 -16.03
CA GLY A 41 8.68 -4.37 -15.07
C GLY A 41 9.83 -4.97 -14.25
N GLN A 42 11.03 -4.37 -14.31
CA GLN A 42 12.15 -4.74 -13.48
C GLN A 42 12.04 -4.00 -12.14
N VAL A 43 11.89 -4.77 -11.06
CA VAL A 43 11.93 -4.26 -9.69
C VAL A 43 13.27 -4.65 -9.10
N ASP A 44 14.13 -3.66 -8.81
CA ASP A 44 15.41 -3.87 -8.15
C ASP A 44 15.39 -3.30 -6.71
N ALA A 45 16.40 -3.66 -5.91
CA ALA A 45 16.47 -3.24 -4.52
C ALA A 45 16.47 -1.71 -4.38
N TRP A 46 17.18 -1.00 -5.24
CA TRP A 46 17.24 0.47 -5.19
C TRP A 46 15.87 1.12 -5.46
N GLY A 47 15.13 0.60 -6.44
CA GLY A 47 13.79 1.06 -6.76
C GLY A 47 12.79 0.77 -5.63
N VAL A 48 12.93 -0.37 -4.94
CA VAL A 48 12.10 -0.68 -3.76
C VAL A 48 12.37 0.30 -2.61
N GLU A 49 13.64 0.49 -2.24
CA GLU A 49 14.02 1.45 -1.19
C GLU A 49 13.55 2.88 -1.54
N THR A 50 13.69 3.28 -2.80
CA THR A 50 13.23 4.59 -3.27
C THR A 50 11.71 4.71 -3.22
N LEU A 51 10.98 3.62 -3.52
CA LEU A 51 9.53 3.61 -3.40
C LEU A 51 9.11 3.77 -1.94
N ILE A 52 9.67 2.99 -1.01
CA ILE A 52 9.39 3.09 0.42
C ILE A 52 9.59 4.53 0.89
N TYR A 53 10.76 5.10 0.62
CA TYR A 53 11.08 6.48 1.00
C TYR A 53 10.04 7.50 0.51
N ARG A 54 9.59 7.38 -0.75
CA ARG A 54 8.57 8.29 -1.30
C ARG A 54 7.21 8.08 -0.67
N VAL A 55 6.84 6.85 -0.35
CA VAL A 55 5.58 6.54 0.36
C VAL A 55 5.62 7.14 1.77
N GLU A 56 6.72 6.95 2.50
CA GLU A 56 6.91 7.56 3.82
C GLU A 56 6.78 9.09 3.75
N GLU A 57 7.43 9.75 2.78
CA GLU A 57 7.34 11.20 2.58
C GLU A 57 5.89 11.66 2.35
N ILE A 58 5.12 10.92 1.54
CA ILE A 58 3.70 11.21 1.29
C ILE A 58 2.90 11.10 2.59
N LEU A 59 3.08 10.03 3.37
CA LEU A 59 2.36 9.78 4.61
C LEU A 59 2.72 10.82 5.69
N GLU A 60 3.99 11.23 5.74
CA GLU A 60 4.49 12.22 6.71
C GLU A 60 4.18 13.67 6.33
N SER A 61 3.82 13.93 5.07
CA SER A 61 3.54 15.29 4.55
C SER A 61 2.50 16.08 5.35
N GLN A 62 1.60 15.40 6.06
CA GLN A 62 0.54 16.03 6.86
C GLN A 62 0.91 16.32 8.32
N GLY A 63 2.15 16.02 8.73
CA GLY A 63 2.66 16.38 10.06
C GLY A 63 1.81 15.83 11.22
N GLY A 64 1.31 14.59 11.09
CA GLY A 64 0.55 13.91 12.15
C GLY A 64 -0.97 14.10 12.11
N LYS A 65 -1.53 14.65 11.04
CA LYS A 65 -3.00 14.74 10.83
C LYS A 65 -3.62 13.49 10.20
N LEU A 66 -2.88 12.38 10.15
CA LEU A 66 -3.40 11.10 9.66
C LEU A 66 -4.53 10.59 10.57
N PRO A 67 -5.42 9.71 10.05
CA PRO A 67 -6.43 9.05 10.85
C PRO A 67 -5.87 8.40 12.13
N ALA A 68 -6.72 8.31 13.15
CA ALA A 68 -6.35 7.66 14.41
C ALA A 68 -6.08 6.16 14.22
N PRO A 69 -5.22 5.55 15.06
CA PRO A 69 -5.01 4.11 15.08
C PRO A 69 -6.30 3.30 15.21
N GLY A 70 -6.37 2.16 14.53
CA GLY A 70 -7.55 1.30 14.57
C GLY A 70 -7.70 0.39 13.37
N GLU A 71 -8.95 0.05 13.06
CA GLU A 71 -9.33 -0.81 11.95
C GLU A 71 -9.54 0.04 10.69
N ALA A 72 -9.20 -0.51 9.53
CA ALA A 72 -9.43 0.15 8.25
C ALA A 72 -10.20 -0.76 7.30
N ALA A 73 -10.91 -0.17 6.35
CA ALA A 73 -11.56 -0.88 5.26
C ALA A 73 -11.25 -0.21 3.92
N SER A 74 -11.23 -0.98 2.84
CA SER A 74 -11.09 -0.46 1.49
C SER A 74 -11.82 -1.36 0.49
N SER A 75 -12.35 -0.73 -0.54
CA SER A 75 -12.99 -1.37 -1.69
C SER A 75 -12.11 -1.30 -2.95
N ASP A 76 -10.83 -0.94 -2.80
CA ASP A 76 -9.93 -0.80 -3.93
C ASP A 76 -9.70 -2.15 -4.61
N ALA A 77 -9.85 -2.18 -5.95
CA ALA A 77 -9.58 -3.38 -6.72
C ALA A 77 -8.13 -3.88 -6.58
N LEU A 78 -7.19 -2.97 -6.31
CA LEU A 78 -5.79 -3.32 -6.04
C LEU A 78 -5.60 -4.01 -4.68
N LEU A 79 -6.44 -3.73 -3.68
CA LEU A 79 -6.41 -4.47 -2.42
C LEU A 79 -6.79 -5.94 -2.64
N PHE A 80 -7.84 -6.18 -3.44
CA PHE A 80 -8.21 -7.53 -3.85
C PHE A 80 -7.07 -8.22 -4.62
N GLN A 81 -6.44 -7.51 -5.56
CA GLN A 81 -5.36 -8.08 -6.36
C GLN A 81 -4.11 -8.41 -5.51
N VAL A 82 -3.71 -7.53 -4.59
CA VAL A 82 -2.62 -7.82 -3.63
C VAL A 82 -2.96 -9.07 -2.82
N SER A 83 -4.20 -9.16 -2.36
CA SER A 83 -4.66 -10.29 -1.57
C SER A 83 -4.57 -11.61 -2.34
N ASP A 84 -5.08 -11.63 -3.58
CA ASP A 84 -5.07 -12.80 -4.45
C ASP A 84 -3.64 -13.24 -4.83
N LEU A 85 -2.74 -12.28 -5.08
CA LEU A 85 -1.37 -12.57 -5.50
C LEU A 85 -0.46 -13.05 -4.35
N TRP A 86 -0.59 -12.47 -3.15
CA TRP A 86 0.43 -12.60 -2.12
C TRP A 86 -0.09 -12.90 -0.71
N LEU A 87 -1.40 -12.87 -0.47
CA LEU A 87 -2.01 -13.04 0.86
C LEU A 87 -3.10 -14.13 0.87
N ASP A 88 -2.96 -15.13 0.00
CA ASP A 88 -3.85 -16.30 -0.10
C ASP A 88 -5.34 -15.94 -0.30
N GLY A 89 -5.63 -14.78 -0.91
CA GLY A 89 -6.99 -14.30 -1.14
C GLY A 89 -7.75 -13.90 0.12
N SER A 90 -7.06 -13.57 1.22
CA SER A 90 -7.68 -13.13 2.47
C SER A 90 -8.46 -11.82 2.34
N ASN A 91 -9.66 -11.77 2.92
CA ASN A 91 -10.44 -10.52 3.05
C ASN A 91 -10.07 -9.71 4.30
N GLU A 92 -9.27 -10.29 5.21
CA GLU A 92 -8.76 -9.62 6.39
C GLU A 92 -7.24 -9.64 6.33
N ILE A 93 -6.66 -8.47 6.14
CA ILE A 93 -5.24 -8.28 5.85
C ILE A 93 -4.60 -7.64 7.08
N THR A 94 -3.65 -8.32 7.68
CA THR A 94 -2.95 -7.83 8.87
C THR A 94 -1.59 -7.23 8.51
N PRO A 95 -1.04 -6.34 9.35
CA PRO A 95 0.32 -5.83 9.17
C PRO A 95 1.36 -6.93 9.04
N GLU A 96 1.23 -8.02 9.81
CA GLU A 96 2.16 -9.15 9.76
C GLU A 96 2.10 -9.90 8.43
N ALA A 97 0.89 -10.02 7.84
CA ALA A 97 0.72 -10.65 6.53
C ALA A 97 1.36 -9.80 5.42
N LEU A 98 1.17 -8.48 5.47
CA LEU A 98 1.82 -7.53 4.54
C LEU A 98 3.35 -7.57 4.67
N GLU A 99 3.85 -7.54 5.89
CA GLU A 99 5.29 -7.62 6.19
C GLU A 99 5.89 -8.94 5.70
N SER A 100 5.21 -10.06 5.93
CA SER A 100 5.66 -11.38 5.46
C SER A 100 5.69 -11.45 3.93
N ALA A 101 4.64 -10.99 3.26
CA ALA A 101 4.58 -10.96 1.79
C ALA A 101 5.68 -10.06 1.21
N PHE A 102 5.88 -8.88 1.78
CA PHE A 102 6.93 -7.95 1.38
C PHE A 102 8.32 -8.59 1.52
N ASN A 103 8.63 -9.19 2.68
CA ASN A 103 9.92 -9.83 2.93
C ASN A 103 10.19 -11.00 1.98
N GLN A 104 9.18 -11.82 1.68
CA GLN A 104 9.33 -12.90 0.70
C GLN A 104 9.68 -12.38 -0.71
N LEU A 105 9.13 -11.23 -1.11
CA LEU A 105 9.46 -10.59 -2.38
C LEU A 105 10.86 -9.98 -2.36
N THR A 106 11.24 -9.28 -1.30
CA THR A 106 12.55 -8.61 -1.21
C THR A 106 13.72 -9.57 -0.95
N ASP A 107 13.49 -10.70 -0.29
CA ASP A 107 14.50 -11.77 -0.15
C ASP A 107 15.00 -12.24 -1.53
N ARG A 108 14.11 -12.26 -2.53
CA ARG A 108 14.46 -12.62 -3.92
C ARG A 108 15.29 -11.53 -4.60
N LEU A 109 15.11 -10.25 -4.23
CA LEU A 109 15.88 -9.13 -4.76
C LEU A 109 17.36 -9.18 -4.37
N SER A 110 17.70 -9.87 -3.28
CA SER A 110 19.08 -10.07 -2.84
C SER A 110 19.95 -10.82 -3.87
N TYR A 111 19.32 -11.53 -4.81
CA TYR A 111 20.01 -12.34 -5.82
C TYR A 111 19.90 -11.77 -7.23
N SER A 112 18.78 -11.14 -7.58
CA SER A 112 18.55 -10.52 -8.90
C SER A 112 17.30 -9.64 -8.88
N PRO A 113 17.16 -8.66 -9.80
CA PRO A 113 15.90 -7.94 -9.98
C PRO A 113 14.72 -8.89 -10.22
N LEU A 114 13.57 -8.56 -9.65
CA LEU A 114 12.32 -9.24 -9.95
C LEU A 114 11.81 -8.78 -11.31
N SER A 115 11.35 -9.73 -12.11
CA SER A 115 10.61 -9.46 -13.34
C SER A 115 9.12 -9.64 -13.07
N LEU A 116 8.38 -8.54 -13.04
CA LEU A 116 6.94 -8.51 -12.85
C LEU A 116 6.26 -8.04 -14.13
N THR A 117 5.05 -8.54 -14.40
CA THR A 117 4.17 -7.94 -15.41
C THR A 117 3.77 -6.52 -14.98
N ALA A 118 3.32 -5.68 -15.93
CA ALA A 118 2.88 -4.33 -15.59
C ALA A 118 1.79 -4.31 -14.49
N GLN A 119 0.88 -5.28 -14.52
CA GLN A 119 -0.20 -5.41 -13.56
C GLN A 119 0.28 -5.86 -12.18
N GLU A 120 1.28 -6.76 -12.12
CA GLU A 120 1.94 -7.15 -10.87
C GLU A 120 2.82 -6.02 -10.32
N THR A 121 3.47 -5.22 -11.17
CA THR A 121 4.23 -4.04 -10.74
C THR A 121 3.32 -3.02 -10.06
N ILE A 122 2.12 -2.76 -10.62
CA ILE A 122 1.14 -1.85 -9.98
C ILE A 122 0.70 -2.41 -8.63
N ALA A 123 0.35 -3.70 -8.56
CA ALA A 123 -0.04 -4.33 -7.30
C ALA A 123 1.11 -4.34 -6.28
N PHE A 124 2.35 -4.50 -6.72
CA PHE A 124 3.53 -4.42 -5.86
C PHE A 124 3.69 -3.02 -5.28
N CYS A 125 3.51 -1.97 -6.10
CA CYS A 125 3.54 -0.60 -5.61
C CYS A 125 2.44 -0.35 -4.56
N TYR A 126 1.25 -0.88 -4.82
CA TYR A 126 0.13 -0.80 -3.88
C TYR A 126 0.41 -1.60 -2.58
N LEU A 127 1.04 -2.77 -2.66
CA LEU A 127 1.48 -3.55 -1.48
C LEU A 127 2.41 -2.74 -0.59
N VAL A 128 3.39 -2.03 -1.17
CA VAL A 128 4.29 -1.15 -0.40
C VAL A 128 3.51 -0.02 0.28
N PHE A 129 2.53 0.58 -0.40
CA PHE A 129 1.62 1.55 0.23
C PHE A 129 0.88 0.95 1.43
N LEU A 130 0.29 -0.23 1.28
CA LEU A 130 -0.43 -0.87 2.39
C LEU A 130 0.49 -1.11 3.58
N ARG A 131 1.69 -1.64 3.35
CA ARG A 131 2.70 -1.87 4.40
C ARG A 131 3.00 -0.59 5.16
N GLU A 132 3.42 0.48 4.48
CA GLU A 132 3.76 1.74 5.14
C GLU A 132 2.55 2.41 5.78
N MET A 133 1.37 2.34 5.15
CA MET A 133 0.13 2.82 5.76
C MET A 133 -0.17 2.09 7.07
N THR A 134 -0.05 0.75 7.11
CA THR A 134 -0.29 0.02 8.36
C THR A 134 0.67 0.42 9.47
N HIS A 135 1.94 0.69 9.14
CA HIS A 135 2.94 1.15 10.10
C HIS A 135 2.68 2.58 10.60
N HIS A 136 2.54 3.56 9.69
CA HIS A 136 2.38 4.97 10.04
C HIS A 136 1.03 5.27 10.71
N LEU A 137 -0.05 4.62 10.27
CA LEU A 137 -1.39 4.81 10.82
C LEU A 137 -1.69 3.84 11.97
N ARG A 138 -0.79 2.89 12.28
CA ARG A 138 -0.98 1.83 13.29
C ARG A 138 -2.31 1.09 13.08
N ILE A 139 -2.53 0.66 11.84
CA ILE A 139 -3.71 -0.11 11.45
C ILE A 139 -3.58 -1.51 12.02
N SER A 140 -4.60 -2.00 12.73
CA SER A 140 -4.59 -3.35 13.29
C SER A 140 -4.93 -4.43 12.26
N HIS A 141 -5.87 -4.12 11.36
CA HIS A 141 -6.18 -4.91 10.17
C HIS A 141 -6.92 -4.06 9.14
N ILE A 142 -6.84 -4.50 7.88
CA ILE A 142 -7.57 -3.95 6.74
C ILE A 142 -8.60 -4.98 6.30
N ARG A 143 -9.87 -4.58 6.22
CA ARG A 143 -10.93 -5.41 5.64
C ARG A 143 -11.17 -5.01 4.19
N TYR A 144 -11.07 -5.97 3.28
CA TYR A 144 -11.57 -5.79 1.91
C TYR A 144 -13.10 -5.83 1.90
N GLN A 145 -13.73 -4.82 1.32
CA GLN A 145 -15.18 -4.71 1.19
C GLN A 145 -15.52 -4.30 -0.25
N PRO A 146 -15.96 -5.24 -1.12
CA PRO A 146 -16.31 -4.96 -2.51
C PRO A 146 -17.58 -4.10 -2.66
#